data_AF-A0A6C0EBN7-F1
#
_entry.id   AF-A0A6C0EBN7-F1
#
_cell.length_a   1.000
_cell.length_b   1.000
_cell.length_c   1.000
_cell.angle_alpha   90.00
_cell.angle_beta   90.00
_cell.angle_gamma   90.00
#
_symmetry.space_group_name_H-M   'P 1'
#
loop_
_entity.id
_entity.type
_entity.pdbx_description
1 polymer ?
#
loop_
_entity_poly.entity_id
_entity_poly.type
_entity_poly.pdbx_seq_one_letter_code
_entity_poly.pdbx_strand_id
1 'polypeptide(L)'
;MEKPDKHFEDFWLTFKLNIKNFYDEEKLDHIEISNIDSESDVLNKLQSEKKYDEIEKRITKYITNFTKVIIGNSNLYHASLFKTNLNRWSKISSIQLDDDFLVIFECFFALMSSEKKNEDTVKSIEYIRSLIKKNSIDEDEWKNLTDIGISTHKTSILDVLTSVFDVVEYINIKHSLKLNSGTKGIKILKAIGNKNLKNQMSDLPKQDDIIHTISHQQVLFS
;
A
#
# COMPACT_ATOMS: atom_id res chain seq x y z
N MET A 1 8.08 -36.10 -7.65
CA MET A 1 7.89 -34.75 -7.09
C MET A 1 9.15 -33.96 -7.41
N GLU A 2 9.03 -32.89 -8.19
CA GLU A 2 10.12 -31.92 -8.37
C GLU A 2 10.57 -31.44 -6.99
N LYS A 3 11.88 -31.37 -6.74
CA LYS A 3 12.37 -30.92 -5.44
C LYS A 3 11.98 -29.44 -5.26
N PRO A 4 11.45 -29.01 -4.09
CA PRO A 4 11.18 -27.59 -3.78
C PRO A 4 12.36 -26.67 -4.12
N ASP A 5 13.56 -27.25 -4.00
CA ASP A 5 14.87 -26.76 -4.37
C ASP A 5 14.95 -25.90 -5.63
N LYS A 6 14.51 -26.44 -6.77
CA LYS A 6 14.72 -25.79 -8.07
C LYS A 6 13.97 -24.46 -8.16
N HIS A 7 12.75 -24.41 -7.61
CA HIS A 7 11.95 -23.19 -7.65
C HIS A 7 12.51 -22.10 -6.72
N PHE A 8 13.04 -22.48 -5.55
CA PHE A 8 13.70 -21.53 -4.65
C PHE A 8 15.00 -21.00 -5.26
N GLU A 9 15.79 -21.86 -5.91
CA GLU A 9 17.01 -21.46 -6.61
C GLU A 9 16.71 -20.51 -7.78
N ASP A 10 15.79 -20.90 -8.68
CA ASP A 10 15.37 -20.08 -9.82
C ASP A 10 14.85 -18.70 -9.37
N PHE A 11 14.06 -18.69 -8.29
CA PHE A 11 13.60 -17.46 -7.66
C PHE A 11 14.76 -16.62 -7.13
N TRP A 12 15.64 -17.21 -6.30
CA TRP A 12 16.72 -16.49 -5.65
C TRP A 12 17.70 -15.88 -6.65
N LEU A 13 18.04 -16.60 -7.72
CA LEU A 13 18.90 -16.10 -8.79
C LEU A 13 18.30 -14.87 -9.46
N THR A 14 17.02 -14.94 -9.83
CA THR A 14 16.31 -13.82 -10.46
C THR A 14 16.15 -12.63 -9.50
N PHE A 15 15.82 -12.91 -8.25
CA PHE A 15 15.62 -11.89 -7.24
C PHE A 15 16.93 -11.15 -6.93
N LYS A 16 18.03 -11.90 -6.76
CA LYS A 16 19.38 -11.35 -6.57
C LYS A 16 19.79 -10.43 -7.73
N LEU A 17 19.55 -10.85 -8.97
CA LEU A 17 19.86 -10.02 -10.14
C LEU A 17 19.09 -8.70 -10.10
N ASN A 18 17.78 -8.74 -9.80
CA ASN A 18 16.97 -7.54 -9.70
C ASN A 18 17.43 -6.61 -8.57
N ILE A 19 17.91 -7.18 -7.44
CA ILE A 19 18.49 -6.39 -6.34
C ILE A 19 19.78 -5.72 -6.80
N LYS A 20 20.72 -6.44 -7.43
CA LYS A 20 21.97 -5.85 -7.92
C LYS A 20 21.71 -4.69 -8.89
N ASN A 21 20.84 -4.91 -9.88
CA ASN A 21 20.46 -3.85 -10.83
C ASN A 21 19.83 -2.64 -10.13
N PHE A 22 18.98 -2.86 -9.14
CA PHE A 22 18.38 -1.78 -8.36
C PHE A 22 19.42 -0.93 -7.62
N TYR A 23 20.37 -1.56 -6.92
CA TYR A 23 21.42 -0.84 -6.21
C TYR A 23 22.33 -0.06 -7.17
N ASP A 24 22.65 -0.64 -8.32
CA ASP A 24 23.48 -0.01 -9.35
C ASP A 24 22.77 1.20 -9.97
N GLU A 25 21.49 1.07 -10.36
CA GLU A 25 20.71 2.12 -11.01
C GLU A 25 20.35 3.28 -10.05
N GLU A 26 19.95 2.97 -8.81
CA GLU A 26 19.61 3.98 -7.79
C GLU A 26 20.86 4.52 -7.07
N LYS A 27 22.07 4.08 -7.44
CA LYS A 27 23.36 4.51 -6.89
C LYS A 27 23.43 4.40 -5.37
N LEU A 28 22.91 3.29 -4.84
CA LEU A 28 22.89 3.00 -3.41
C LEU A 28 24.22 2.35 -2.97
N ASP A 29 24.48 2.37 -1.66
CA ASP A 29 25.69 1.76 -1.10
C ASP A 29 25.74 0.24 -1.36
N HIS A 30 26.82 -0.22 -1.98
CA HIS A 30 27.03 -1.62 -2.36
C HIS A 30 27.40 -2.53 -1.17
N ILE A 31 27.52 -2.02 0.06
CA ILE A 31 27.68 -2.87 1.26
C ILE A 31 26.57 -3.93 1.32
N GLU A 32 25.34 -3.57 0.96
CA GLU A 32 24.20 -4.50 0.93
C GLU A 32 24.30 -5.55 -0.20
N ILE A 33 25.03 -5.26 -1.28
CA ILE A 33 25.33 -6.27 -2.32
C ILE A 33 26.31 -7.30 -1.76
N SER A 34 27.30 -6.90 -0.97
CA SER A 34 28.21 -7.88 -0.35
C SER A 34 27.44 -8.81 0.62
N ASN A 35 26.42 -8.29 1.28
CA ASN A 35 25.49 -9.08 2.08
C ASN A 35 24.68 -10.10 1.24
N ILE A 36 24.33 -9.80 -0.03
CA ILE A 36 23.58 -10.75 -0.88
C ILE A 36 24.41 -11.95 -1.34
N ASP A 37 25.69 -11.73 -1.60
CA ASP A 37 26.59 -12.80 -2.05
C ASP A 37 26.92 -13.72 -0.86
N SER A 38 27.18 -13.15 0.33
CA SER A 38 27.32 -13.96 1.55
C SER A 38 26.03 -14.72 1.92
N GLU A 39 24.85 -14.12 1.75
CA GLU A 39 23.59 -14.84 1.95
C GLU A 39 23.45 -15.99 0.94
N SER A 40 23.89 -15.81 -0.32
CA SER A 40 23.90 -16.88 -1.32
C SER A 40 24.77 -18.08 -0.88
N ASP A 41 25.93 -17.84 -0.28
CA ASP A 41 26.79 -18.91 0.25
C ASP A 41 26.10 -19.69 1.37
N VAL A 42 25.38 -18.98 2.24
CA VAL A 42 24.58 -19.60 3.31
C VAL A 42 23.46 -20.46 2.70
N LEU A 43 22.74 -19.96 1.70
CA LEU A 43 21.68 -20.71 1.04
C LEU A 43 22.23 -21.96 0.32
N ASN A 44 23.37 -21.86 -0.36
CA ASN A 44 24.04 -23.00 -1.00
C ASN A 44 24.43 -24.08 0.02
N LYS A 45 24.94 -23.66 1.19
CA LYS A 45 25.24 -24.59 2.28
C LYS A 45 23.97 -25.29 2.77
N LEU A 46 22.90 -24.55 3.03
CA LEU A 46 21.62 -25.11 3.46
C LEU A 46 21.03 -26.07 2.41
N GLN A 47 21.21 -25.75 1.12
CA GLN A 47 20.78 -26.58 0.00
C GLN A 47 21.53 -27.92 0.00
N SER A 48 22.85 -27.89 0.21
CA SER A 48 23.67 -29.10 0.32
C SER A 48 23.27 -29.97 1.52
N GLU A 49 22.81 -29.33 2.60
CA GLU A 49 22.26 -29.97 3.81
C GLU A 49 20.77 -30.33 3.69
N LYS A 50 20.10 -30.00 2.57
CA LYS A 50 18.65 -30.20 2.31
C LYS A 50 17.74 -29.53 3.35
N LYS A 51 18.18 -28.41 3.93
CA LYS A 51 17.43 -27.60 4.90
C LYS A 51 16.53 -26.57 4.20
N TYR A 52 15.51 -27.06 3.49
CA TYR A 52 14.66 -26.23 2.64
C TYR A 52 13.77 -25.25 3.41
N ASP A 53 13.29 -25.63 4.60
CA ASP A 53 12.49 -24.75 5.45
C ASP A 53 13.32 -23.54 5.93
N GLU A 54 14.61 -23.74 6.22
CA GLU A 54 15.54 -22.69 6.60
C GLU A 54 15.86 -21.75 5.43
N ILE A 55 16.01 -22.30 4.22
CA ILE A 55 16.15 -21.50 2.99
C ILE A 55 14.94 -20.58 2.83
N GLU A 56 13.75 -21.15 2.96
CA GLU A 56 12.50 -20.41 2.81
C GLU A 56 12.37 -19.26 3.80
N LYS A 57 12.65 -19.53 5.09
CA LYS A 57 12.66 -18.52 6.16
C LYS A 57 13.65 -17.39 5.88
N ARG A 58 14.84 -17.73 5.37
CA ARG A 58 15.89 -16.75 5.06
C ARG A 58 15.52 -15.86 3.89
N ILE A 59 15.04 -16.44 2.80
CA ILE A 59 14.59 -15.69 1.63
C ILE A 59 13.41 -14.78 2.01
N THR A 60 12.43 -15.29 2.76
CA THR A 60 11.29 -14.50 3.26
C THR A 60 11.76 -13.31 4.09
N LYS A 61 12.67 -13.53 5.04
CA LYS A 61 13.26 -12.45 5.86
C LYS A 61 14.00 -11.42 5.00
N TYR A 62 14.73 -11.86 3.98
CA TYR A 62 15.42 -10.96 3.07
C TYR A 62 14.42 -10.09 2.28
N ILE A 63 13.34 -10.69 1.76
CA ILE A 63 12.25 -9.98 1.08
C ILE A 63 11.64 -8.91 1.98
N THR A 64 11.33 -9.24 3.24
CA THR A 64 10.82 -8.29 4.23
C THR A 64 11.77 -7.10 4.40
N ASN A 65 13.07 -7.37 4.61
CA ASN A 65 14.05 -6.29 4.79
C ASN A 65 14.18 -5.43 3.53
N PHE A 66 14.23 -6.06 2.35
CA PHE A 66 14.37 -5.36 1.08
C PHE A 66 13.13 -4.54 0.72
N THR A 67 11.94 -4.91 1.23
CA THR A 67 10.70 -4.13 1.07
C THR A 67 10.88 -2.69 1.59
N LYS A 68 11.56 -2.52 2.73
CA LYS A 68 11.85 -1.18 3.29
C LYS A 68 12.75 -0.37 2.37
N VAL A 69 13.79 -1.01 1.82
CA VAL A 69 14.73 -0.37 0.89
C VAL A 69 13.99 0.10 -0.37
N ILE A 70 13.10 -0.73 -0.91
CA ILE A 70 12.26 -0.41 -2.06
C ILE A 70 11.35 0.77 -1.76
N ILE A 71 10.61 0.78 -0.66
CA ILE A 71 9.72 1.91 -0.32
C ILE A 71 10.53 3.22 -0.19
N GLY A 72 11.70 3.15 0.44
CA GLY A 72 12.55 4.31 0.69
C GLY A 72 13.13 4.94 -0.57
N ASN A 73 13.56 4.13 -1.54
CA ASN A 73 14.42 4.61 -2.62
C ASN A 73 13.86 4.39 -4.03
N SER A 74 12.89 3.48 -4.21
CA SER A 74 12.50 3.07 -5.56
C SER A 74 11.65 4.08 -6.32
N ASN A 75 11.86 4.08 -7.63
CA ASN A 75 10.90 4.54 -8.61
C ASN A 75 9.84 3.46 -8.94
N LEU A 76 8.85 3.79 -9.78
CA LEU A 76 7.76 2.87 -10.13
C LEU A 76 8.24 1.60 -10.87
N TYR A 77 9.31 1.70 -11.66
CA TYR A 77 9.85 0.57 -12.42
C TYR A 77 10.38 -0.51 -11.47
N HIS A 78 11.25 -0.13 -10.53
CA HIS A 78 11.79 -1.10 -9.56
C HIS A 78 10.72 -1.61 -8.59
N ALA A 79 9.77 -0.76 -8.17
CA ALA A 79 8.63 -1.21 -7.37
C ALA A 79 7.79 -2.28 -8.11
N SER A 80 7.60 -2.13 -9.43
CA SER A 80 6.87 -3.10 -10.26
C SER A 80 7.61 -4.43 -10.41
N LEU A 81 8.94 -4.38 -10.59
CA LEU A 81 9.78 -5.57 -10.58
C LEU A 81 9.74 -6.28 -9.23
N PHE A 82 9.80 -5.52 -8.13
CA PHE A 82 9.71 -6.09 -6.78
C PHE A 82 8.35 -6.74 -6.53
N LYS A 83 7.25 -6.09 -6.91
CA LYS A 83 5.90 -6.68 -6.84
C LYS A 83 5.79 -7.99 -7.63
N THR A 84 6.44 -8.07 -8.78
CA THR A 84 6.51 -9.32 -9.57
C THR A 84 7.22 -10.42 -8.80
N ASN A 85 8.32 -10.10 -8.10
CA ASN A 85 9.01 -11.07 -7.24
C ASN A 85 8.18 -11.49 -6.04
N LEU A 86 7.48 -10.57 -5.35
CA LEU A 86 6.55 -10.92 -4.27
C LEU A 86 5.48 -11.93 -4.73
N ASN A 87 4.88 -11.69 -5.89
CA ASN A 87 3.89 -12.58 -6.49
C ASN A 87 4.44 -13.94 -6.94
N ARG A 88 5.74 -14.03 -7.24
CA ARG A 88 6.41 -15.30 -7.55
C ARG A 88 6.69 -16.07 -6.28
N TRP A 89 7.21 -15.39 -5.26
CA TRP A 89 7.50 -15.98 -3.96
C TRP A 89 6.24 -16.57 -3.32
N SER A 90 5.12 -15.83 -3.31
CA SER A 90 3.85 -16.29 -2.73
C SER A 90 3.25 -17.53 -3.39
N LYS A 91 3.70 -17.89 -4.61
CA LYS A 91 3.26 -19.11 -5.32
C LYS A 91 4.09 -20.34 -4.99
N ILE A 92 5.34 -20.16 -4.55
CA ILE A 92 6.29 -21.25 -4.32
C ILE A 92 6.57 -21.45 -2.83
N SER A 93 6.36 -20.42 -2.02
CA SER A 93 6.56 -20.41 -0.57
C SER A 93 5.31 -20.93 0.15
N SER A 94 5.53 -21.75 1.16
CA SER A 94 4.57 -22.13 2.20
C SER A 94 4.44 -21.08 3.31
N ILE A 95 5.46 -20.24 3.52
CA ILE A 95 5.48 -19.16 4.49
C ILE A 95 4.69 -17.98 3.94
N GLN A 96 3.64 -17.60 4.65
CA GLN A 96 2.92 -16.38 4.33
C GLN A 96 3.78 -15.17 4.65
N LEU A 97 3.86 -14.30 3.64
CA LEU A 97 4.36 -12.96 3.74
C LEU A 97 3.29 -12.12 4.46
N ASP A 98 3.19 -12.26 5.78
CA ASP A 98 2.29 -11.46 6.62
C ASP A 98 3.13 -10.48 7.45
N ASP A 99 3.23 -9.26 6.92
CA ASP A 99 4.05 -8.21 7.50
C ASP A 99 3.40 -6.86 7.18
N ASP A 100 3.25 -6.01 8.19
CA ASP A 100 2.82 -4.62 8.07
C ASP A 100 3.55 -3.90 6.92
N PHE A 101 4.84 -4.17 6.72
CA PHE A 101 5.64 -3.55 5.67
C PHE A 101 5.19 -3.93 4.25
N LEU A 102 4.56 -5.09 4.06
CA LEU A 102 4.02 -5.49 2.76
C LEU A 102 2.70 -4.79 2.47
N VAL A 103 1.85 -4.62 3.49
CA VAL A 103 0.64 -3.79 3.38
C VAL A 103 1.05 -2.35 3.04
N ILE A 104 2.06 -1.82 3.73
CA ILE A 104 2.62 -0.49 3.44
C ILE A 104 3.19 -0.44 2.01
N PHE A 105 3.90 -1.47 1.56
CA PHE A 105 4.41 -1.54 0.20
C PHE A 105 3.29 -1.52 -0.85
N GLU A 106 2.20 -2.26 -0.64
CA GLU A 106 1.05 -2.24 -1.54
C GLU A 106 0.36 -0.87 -1.58
N CYS A 107 0.28 -0.18 -0.43
CA CYS A 107 -0.16 1.21 -0.36
C CYS A 107 0.76 2.14 -1.16
N PHE A 108 2.08 2.04 -0.95
CA PHE A 108 3.09 2.78 -1.70
C PHE A 108 2.98 2.54 -3.21
N PHE A 109 2.87 1.28 -3.61
CA PHE A 109 2.77 0.88 -5.01
C PHE A 109 1.52 1.47 -5.68
N ALA A 110 0.36 1.43 -5.00
CA ALA A 110 -0.90 1.99 -5.51
C ALA A 110 -0.84 3.51 -5.73
N LEU A 111 -0.10 4.23 -4.88
CA LEU A 111 0.15 5.67 -5.06
C LEU A 111 1.12 5.91 -6.22
N MET A 112 2.21 5.16 -6.28
CA MET A 112 3.25 5.30 -7.31
C MET A 112 2.73 5.01 -8.71
N SER A 113 1.79 4.09 -8.85
CA SER A 113 1.18 3.71 -10.13
C SER A 113 0.14 4.71 -10.65
N SER A 114 -0.04 5.85 -10.00
CA SER A 114 -0.96 6.91 -10.44
C SER A 114 -0.41 7.64 -11.66
N GLU A 115 -1.21 7.73 -12.74
CA GLU A 115 -0.84 8.45 -13.97
C GLU A 115 -0.57 9.94 -13.74
N LYS A 116 -1.28 10.56 -12.79
CA LYS A 116 -1.10 11.96 -12.38
C LYS A 116 -0.76 12.02 -10.91
N LYS A 117 0.45 12.45 -10.59
CA LYS A 117 0.87 12.75 -9.22
C LYS A 117 0.54 14.21 -8.92
N ASN A 118 -0.56 14.43 -8.21
CA ASN A 118 -0.82 15.74 -7.60
C ASN A 118 -0.01 15.90 -6.31
N GLU A 119 -0.02 17.10 -5.74
CA GLU A 119 0.70 17.42 -4.51
C GLU A 119 0.34 16.48 -3.35
N ASP A 120 -0.94 16.12 -3.21
CA ASP A 120 -1.41 15.21 -2.15
C ASP A 120 -0.85 13.80 -2.31
N THR A 121 -0.75 13.30 -3.54
CA THR A 121 -0.13 11.99 -3.83
C THR A 121 1.35 12.01 -3.44
N VAL A 122 2.07 13.09 -3.76
CA VAL A 122 3.49 13.23 -3.40
C VAL A 122 3.66 13.26 -1.87
N LYS A 123 2.86 14.07 -1.16
CA LYS A 123 2.87 14.12 0.31
C LYS A 123 2.56 12.76 0.93
N SER A 124 1.60 12.02 0.35
CA SER A 124 1.22 10.68 0.82
C SER A 124 2.36 9.67 0.64
N ILE A 125 3.09 9.74 -0.48
CA ILE A 125 4.28 8.91 -0.70
C ILE A 125 5.37 9.20 0.33
N GLU A 126 5.64 10.49 0.60
CA GLU A 126 6.63 10.88 1.62
C GLU A 126 6.22 10.46 3.03
N TYR A 127 4.92 10.54 3.35
CA TYR A 127 4.40 10.00 4.60
C TYR A 127 4.66 8.49 4.71
N ILE A 128 4.34 7.70 3.68
CA ILE A 128 4.62 6.26 3.68
C ILE A 128 6.13 5.98 3.84
N ARG A 129 6.99 6.75 3.16
CA ARG A 129 8.45 6.66 3.32
C ARG A 129 8.91 6.96 4.74
N SER A 130 8.18 7.76 5.50
CA SER A 130 8.50 7.99 6.91
C SER A 130 8.20 6.78 7.79
N LEU A 131 7.21 5.95 7.42
CA LEU A 131 6.79 4.78 8.20
C LEU A 131 7.84 3.68 8.24
N ILE A 132 8.66 3.52 7.20
CA ILE A 132 9.70 2.48 7.16
C ILE A 132 10.79 2.66 8.22
N LYS A 133 10.90 3.88 8.78
CA LYS A 133 11.83 4.21 9.86
C LYS A 133 11.31 3.78 11.23
N LYS A 134 10.03 3.41 11.31
CA LYS A 134 9.40 2.91 12.54
C LYS A 134 9.62 1.41 12.69
N ASN A 135 9.63 0.95 13.94
CA ASN A 135 9.74 -0.48 14.26
C ASN A 135 8.39 -1.20 14.14
N SER A 136 7.28 -0.48 14.27
CA SER A 136 5.91 -0.99 14.21
C SER A 136 4.96 0.10 13.72
N ILE A 137 3.81 -0.30 13.20
CA ILE A 137 2.74 0.59 12.78
C ILE A 137 1.65 0.55 13.85
N ASP A 138 1.33 1.73 14.41
CA ASP A 138 0.25 1.85 15.38
C ASP A 138 -1.09 2.14 14.70
N GLU A 139 -2.15 2.15 15.51
CA GLU A 139 -3.51 2.36 15.03
C GLU A 139 -3.71 3.70 14.33
N ASP A 140 -3.04 4.76 14.78
CA ASP A 140 -3.19 6.10 14.19
C ASP A 140 -2.52 6.16 12.81
N GLU A 141 -1.41 5.46 12.62
CA GLU A 141 -0.81 5.30 11.29
C GLU A 141 -1.73 4.53 10.32
N TRP A 142 -2.45 3.50 10.78
CA TRP A 142 -3.44 2.81 9.95
C TRP A 142 -4.63 3.69 9.58
N LYS A 143 -5.10 4.54 10.50
CA LYS A 143 -6.12 5.56 10.24
C LYS A 143 -5.65 6.56 9.20
N ASN A 144 -4.41 7.06 9.32
CA ASN A 144 -3.83 7.99 8.37
C ASN A 144 -3.69 7.37 6.96
N LEU A 145 -3.26 6.10 6.86
CA LEU A 145 -3.22 5.38 5.58
C LEU A 145 -4.62 5.19 4.98
N THR A 146 -5.63 4.97 5.82
CA THR A 146 -7.03 4.91 5.38
C THR A 146 -7.49 6.25 4.81
N ASP A 147 -7.14 7.35 5.47
CA ASP A 147 -7.42 8.71 4.99
C ASP A 147 -6.74 9.02 3.67
N ILE A 148 -5.50 8.57 3.49
CA ILE A 148 -4.79 8.65 2.21
C ILE A 148 -5.54 7.90 1.12
N GLY A 149 -6.02 6.68 1.40
CA GLY A 149 -6.85 5.92 0.45
C GLY A 149 -8.11 6.68 0.02
N ILE A 150 -8.74 7.40 0.95
CA ILE A 150 -9.92 8.22 0.68
C ILE A 150 -9.57 9.46 -0.16
N SER A 151 -8.59 10.25 0.29
CA SER A 151 -8.22 11.52 -0.35
C SER A 151 -7.64 11.35 -1.76
N THR A 152 -6.93 10.24 -1.98
CA THR A 152 -6.35 9.89 -3.29
C THR A 152 -7.31 9.06 -4.17
N HIS A 153 -8.52 8.77 -3.68
CA HIS A 153 -9.51 7.92 -4.33
C HIS A 153 -8.97 6.53 -4.74
N LYS A 154 -8.07 5.96 -3.94
CA LYS A 154 -7.43 4.66 -4.20
C LYS A 154 -8.14 3.55 -3.46
N THR A 155 -9.10 2.93 -4.14
CA THR A 155 -9.86 1.78 -3.61
C THR A 155 -8.94 0.62 -3.21
N SER A 156 -7.86 0.39 -3.95
CA SER A 156 -6.88 -0.66 -3.65
C SER A 156 -6.17 -0.48 -2.32
N ILE A 157 -5.91 0.76 -1.90
CA ILE A 157 -5.32 1.07 -0.58
C ILE A 157 -6.29 0.63 0.51
N LEU A 158 -7.57 1.04 0.38
CA LEU A 158 -8.61 0.67 1.35
C LEU A 158 -8.80 -0.84 1.43
N ASP A 159 -8.84 -1.52 0.27
CA ASP A 159 -9.02 -2.97 0.22
C ASP A 159 -7.86 -3.71 0.88
N VAL A 160 -6.61 -3.26 0.67
CA VAL A 160 -5.42 -3.86 1.29
C VAL A 160 -5.40 -3.63 2.80
N LEU A 161 -5.74 -2.43 3.28
CA LEU A 161 -5.74 -2.11 4.71
C LEU A 161 -6.72 -2.97 5.53
N THR A 162 -7.78 -3.50 4.92
CA THR A 162 -8.75 -4.37 5.62
C THR A 162 -8.16 -5.66 6.16
N SER A 163 -6.96 -6.08 5.72
CA SER A 163 -6.29 -7.26 6.27
C SER A 163 -5.63 -7.01 7.63
N VAL A 164 -5.38 -5.75 8.00
CA VAL A 164 -4.64 -5.38 9.23
C VAL A 164 -5.38 -4.38 10.12
N PHE A 165 -6.44 -3.74 9.61
CA PHE A 165 -7.15 -2.67 10.32
C PHE A 165 -8.65 -2.70 10.00
N ASP A 166 -9.52 -2.41 10.98
CA ASP A 166 -10.96 -2.26 10.74
C ASP A 166 -11.28 -0.91 10.08
N VAL A 167 -10.96 -0.85 8.80
CA VAL A 167 -11.22 0.30 7.91
C VAL A 167 -12.70 0.69 7.94
N VAL A 168 -13.61 -0.28 8.03
CA VAL A 168 -15.06 -0.02 7.94
C VAL A 168 -15.56 0.63 9.22
N GLU A 169 -15.15 0.14 10.39
CA GLU A 169 -15.49 0.74 11.68
C GLU A 169 -14.99 2.18 11.76
N TYR A 170 -13.71 2.41 11.44
CA TYR A 170 -13.12 3.74 11.43
C TYR A 170 -13.90 4.71 10.53
N ILE A 171 -14.25 4.29 9.31
CA ILE A 171 -14.97 5.12 8.35
C ILE A 171 -16.41 5.38 8.81
N ASN A 172 -17.08 4.38 9.39
CA ASN A 172 -18.42 4.56 9.94
C ASN A 172 -18.43 5.61 11.04
N ILE A 173 -17.44 5.59 11.94
CA ILE A 173 -17.29 6.60 13.00
C ILE A 173 -16.99 7.96 12.39
N LYS A 174 -15.89 8.07 11.62
CA LYS A 174 -15.39 9.34 11.09
C LYS A 174 -16.39 10.05 10.18
N HIS A 175 -17.04 9.29 9.31
CA HIS A 175 -17.98 9.83 8.33
C HIS A 175 -19.43 9.60 8.71
N SER A 176 -19.76 9.17 9.95
CA SER A 176 -21.13 8.85 10.40
C SER A 176 -21.93 8.09 9.32
N LEU A 177 -21.37 6.95 8.89
CA LEU A 177 -21.94 6.02 7.91
C LEU A 177 -22.41 4.73 8.59
N LYS A 178 -23.11 3.88 7.84
CA LYS A 178 -23.59 2.56 8.28
C LYS A 178 -23.25 1.50 7.25
N LEU A 179 -21.95 1.31 7.03
CA LEU A 179 -21.39 0.29 6.16
C LEU A 179 -21.26 -1.03 6.91
N ASN A 180 -21.47 -2.15 6.22
CA ASN A 180 -21.29 -3.48 6.80
C ASN A 180 -19.80 -3.88 6.78
N SER A 181 -19.39 -4.71 7.73
CA SER A 181 -18.06 -5.33 7.75
C SER A 181 -17.73 -5.98 6.39
N GLY A 182 -16.50 -5.83 5.92
CA GLY A 182 -16.06 -6.35 4.62
C GLY A 182 -16.54 -5.55 3.39
N THR A 183 -17.12 -4.36 3.59
CA THR A 183 -17.43 -3.45 2.47
C THR A 183 -16.15 -3.09 1.71
N LYS A 184 -16.14 -3.34 0.39
CA LYS A 184 -15.00 -3.02 -0.49
C LYS A 184 -14.76 -1.52 -0.64
N GLY A 185 -13.50 -1.14 -0.89
CA GLY A 185 -13.02 0.23 -1.06
C GLY A 185 -13.86 1.06 -2.05
N ILE A 186 -14.29 0.47 -3.17
CA ILE A 186 -15.14 1.17 -4.14
C ILE A 186 -16.50 1.59 -3.57
N LYS A 187 -17.10 0.74 -2.73
CA LYS A 187 -18.39 1.02 -2.08
C LYS A 187 -18.21 2.04 -0.96
N ILE A 188 -17.10 1.97 -0.23
CA ILE A 188 -16.68 2.97 0.77
C ILE A 188 -16.61 4.36 0.13
N LEU A 189 -15.81 4.53 -0.94
CA LEU A 189 -15.63 5.83 -1.59
C LEU A 189 -16.95 6.39 -2.13
N LYS A 190 -17.79 5.52 -2.74
CA LYS A 190 -19.11 5.92 -3.22
C LYS A 190 -20.03 6.41 -2.09
N ALA A 191 -20.01 5.74 -0.94
CA ALA A 191 -20.81 6.15 0.22
C ALA A 191 -20.37 7.52 0.78
N ILE A 192 -19.06 7.76 0.87
CA ILE A 192 -18.49 9.05 1.28
C ILE A 192 -18.89 10.15 0.28
N GLY A 193 -18.70 9.91 -1.01
CA GLY A 193 -19.07 10.87 -2.06
C GLY A 193 -20.56 11.25 -2.03
N ASN A 194 -21.45 10.26 -1.87
CA ASN A 194 -22.89 10.49 -1.74
C ASN A 194 -23.25 11.31 -0.50
N LYS A 195 -22.55 11.11 0.63
CA LYS A 195 -22.79 11.90 1.85
C LYS A 195 -22.37 13.36 1.65
N ASN A 196 -21.21 13.60 1.03
CA ASN A 196 -20.72 14.95 0.76
C ASN A 196 -21.68 15.71 -0.16
N LEU A 197 -22.21 15.06 -1.20
CA LEU A 197 -23.23 15.65 -2.08
C LEU A 197 -24.53 16.01 -1.34
N LYS A 198 -25.01 15.12 -0.45
CA LYS A 198 -26.22 15.39 0.34
C LYS A 198 -26.05 16.60 1.26
N ASN A 199 -24.89 16.72 1.90
CA ASN A 199 -24.58 17.86 2.77
C ASN A 199 -24.54 19.17 1.96
N GLN A 200 -23.90 19.17 0.79
CA GLN A 200 -23.90 20.34 -0.09
C GLN A 200 -25.31 20.74 -0.56
N MET A 201 -26.17 19.75 -0.83
CA MET A 201 -27.55 20.01 -1.25
C MET A 201 -28.45 20.50 -0.10
N SER A 202 -28.19 20.11 1.15
CA SER A 202 -28.93 20.62 2.31
C SER A 202 -28.57 22.07 2.67
N ASP A 203 -27.40 22.53 2.24
CA ASP A 203 -26.92 23.90 2.46
C ASP A 203 -27.42 24.87 1.36
N LEU A 204 -28.07 24.37 0.31
CA LEU A 204 -28.74 25.21 -0.68
C LEU A 204 -30.03 25.81 -0.08
N PRO A 205 -30.30 27.11 -0.27
CA PRO A 205 -31.53 27.73 0.21
C PRO A 205 -32.74 26.98 -0.36
N LYS A 206 -33.72 26.69 0.50
CA LYS A 206 -34.97 26.04 0.08
C LYS A 206 -35.63 26.93 -0.97
N GLN A 207 -36.21 26.34 -2.02
CA GLN A 207 -36.89 27.09 -3.08
C GLN A 207 -37.96 28.06 -2.53
N ASP A 208 -38.56 27.74 -1.39
CA ASP A 208 -39.54 28.58 -0.70
C ASP A 208 -38.93 29.88 -0.12
N ASP A 209 -37.67 29.86 0.32
CA ASP A 209 -36.96 31.04 0.85
C ASP A 209 -36.56 32.02 -0.28
N ILE A 210 -36.31 31.49 -1.48
CA ILE A 210 -36.03 32.28 -2.68
C ILE A 210 -37.30 33.02 -3.14
N ILE A 211 -38.46 32.36 -3.09
CA ILE A 211 -39.75 32.97 -3.47
C ILE A 211 -40.14 34.08 -2.49
N HIS A 212 -39.93 33.90 -1.18
CA HIS A 212 -40.19 34.95 -0.20
C HIS A 212 -39.25 36.16 -0.36
N THR A 213 -37.97 35.93 -0.66
CA THR A 213 -36.99 37.01 -0.90
C THR A 213 -37.33 37.83 -2.16
N ILE A 214 -37.78 37.18 -3.24
CA ILE A 214 -38.21 37.86 -4.47
C ILE A 214 -39.52 38.63 -4.24
N SER A 215 -40.46 38.08 -3.47
CA SER A 215 -41.73 38.74 -3.17
C SER A 215 -41.58 40.00 -2.30
N HIS A 216 -40.59 40.07 -1.41
CA HIS A 216 -40.32 41.27 -0.60
C HIS A 216 -39.62 42.38 -1.38
N GLN A 217 -38.82 42.06 -2.40
CA GLN A 217 -38.22 43.09 -3.26
C GLN A 217 -39.23 43.74 -4.21
N GLN A 218 -40.30 43.04 -4.61
CA GLN A 218 -41.34 43.64 -5.47
C GLN A 218 -42.28 44.61 -4.75
N VAL A 219 -42.39 44.56 -3.42
CA VAL A 219 -43.25 45.47 -2.64
C VAL A 219 -42.54 46.79 -2.30
N LEU A 220 -41.21 46.86 -2.42
CA LEU A 220 -40.43 48.07 -2.16
C LEU A 220 -40.28 49.00 -3.38
N PHE A 221 -40.85 48.64 -4.53
CA PHE A 221 -40.82 49.42 -5.77
C PHE A 221 -42.22 49.86 -6.26
N SER A 222 -43.22 49.84 -5.39
CA SER A 222 -44.57 50.37 -5.62
C SER A 222 -44.93 51.40 -4.56
#